data_AF-A0AAD1SRQ9-F1
#
_entry.id   AF-A0AAD1SRQ9-F1
#
_cell.length_a   1.000
_cell.length_b   1.000
_cell.length_c   1.000
_cell.angle_alpha   90.00
_cell.angle_beta   90.00
_cell.angle_gamma   90.00
#
_symmetry.space_group_name_H-M   'P 1'
#
loop_
_entity.id
_entity.type
_entity.pdbx_description
1 polymer ?
#
loop_
_entity_poly.entity_id
_entity_poly.type
_entity_poly.pdbx_seq_one_letter_code
_entity_poly.pdbx_strand_id
1 'polypeptide(L)'
;MGLEVTEEDVYELVEEHDRDLTTKELVELQKEVMEEQTAFEEEEEMSEEQLSSTELKEACQMWVNLQTFVQQQHHTDKALAPRLVSSFDTDIMPPFRGMLKRRQRQKTMEWFLQKQARHEKEPACVSAAQ
;
A
#
# COMPACT_ATOMS: atom_id res chain seq x y z
N MET A 1 -20.98 35.30 -1.61
CA MET A 1 -20.01 35.31 -0.49
C MET A 1 -18.68 34.86 -1.09
N GLY A 2 -17.76 35.80 -1.29
CA GLY A 2 -16.41 35.48 -1.76
C GLY A 2 -15.51 35.37 -0.55
N LEU A 3 -14.78 34.27 -0.42
CA LEU A 3 -13.72 34.14 0.56
C LEU A 3 -12.55 34.98 0.04
N GLU A 4 -12.18 36.06 0.75
CA GLU A 4 -10.93 36.78 0.48
C GLU A 4 -9.80 35.96 1.10
N VAL A 5 -8.97 35.35 0.24
CA VAL A 5 -7.73 34.69 0.65
C VAL A 5 -6.65 35.76 0.69
N THR A 6 -6.10 35.98 1.87
CA THR A 6 -5.01 36.91 2.12
C THR A 6 -3.65 36.24 1.87
N GLU A 7 -2.59 37.04 1.69
CA GLU A 7 -1.23 36.50 1.59
C GLU A 7 -0.84 35.72 2.86
N GLU A 8 -1.32 36.15 4.03
CA GLU A 8 -1.10 35.46 5.30
C GLU A 8 -1.67 34.03 5.28
N ASP A 9 -2.88 33.87 4.74
CA ASP A 9 -3.53 32.54 4.62
C ASP A 9 -2.70 31.58 3.73
N VAL A 10 -2.01 32.12 2.72
CA VAL A 10 -1.11 31.35 1.85
C VAL A 10 0.20 31.02 2.57
N TYR A 11 0.74 31.97 3.34
CA TYR A 11 1.96 31.77 4.11
C TYR A 11 1.79 30.73 5.23
N GLU A 12 0.69 30.78 5.98
CA GLU A 12 0.38 29.77 7.00
C GLU A 12 0.28 28.36 6.38
N LEU A 13 -0.40 28.24 5.23
CA LEU A 13 -0.54 26.96 4.54
C LEU A 13 0.79 26.39 4.04
N VAL A 14 1.68 27.26 3.52
CA VAL A 14 2.99 26.85 3.03
C VAL A 14 3.92 26.48 4.19
N GLU A 15 3.96 27.26 5.28
CA GLU A 15 4.77 26.95 6.46
C GLU A 15 4.36 25.63 7.12
N GLU A 16 3.06 25.36 7.22
CA GLU A 16 2.57 24.09 7.79
C GLU A 16 2.95 22.89 6.89
N HIS A 17 2.92 23.06 5.57
CA HIS A 17 3.18 21.99 4.60
C HIS A 17 4.68 21.78 4.30
N ASP A 18 5.52 22.80 4.51
CA ASP A 18 7.00 22.71 4.43
C ASP A 18 7.61 22.20 5.74
N ARG A 19 6.79 21.96 6.78
CA ARG A 19 7.26 21.41 8.04
C ARG A 19 7.73 19.96 7.87
N ASP A 20 9.04 19.76 8.00
CA ASP A 20 9.63 18.42 8.01
C ASP A 20 9.06 17.56 9.15
N LEU A 21 8.64 16.34 8.80
CA LEU A 21 8.22 15.34 9.78
C LEU A 21 9.40 14.90 10.63
N THR A 22 9.19 14.81 11.94
CA THR A 22 10.18 14.21 12.82
C THR A 22 10.23 12.69 12.61
N THR A 23 11.35 12.05 12.96
CA THR A 23 11.53 10.60 12.78
C THR A 23 10.50 9.77 13.56
N LYS A 24 9.97 10.31 14.67
CA LYS A 24 8.92 9.67 15.46
C LYS A 24 7.57 9.74 14.76
N GLU A 25 7.18 10.93 14.31
CA GLU A 25 5.94 11.15 13.55
C GLU A 25 5.94 10.33 12.27
N LEU A 26 7.09 10.21 11.59
CA LEU A 26 7.24 9.38 10.39
C LEU A 26 6.99 7.89 10.68
N VAL A 27 7.49 7.38 11.82
CA VAL A 27 7.28 5.99 12.24
C VAL A 27 5.83 5.74 12.66
N GLU A 28 5.21 6.69 13.34
CA GLU A 28 3.78 6.60 13.71
C GLU A 28 2.88 6.62 12.48
N LEU A 29 3.11 7.53 11.54
CA LEU A 29 2.43 7.56 10.23
C LEU A 29 2.62 6.25 9.46
N GLN A 30 3.84 5.71 9.45
CA GLN A 30 4.10 4.43 8.78
C GLN A 30 3.33 3.27 9.42
N LYS A 31 3.20 3.29 10.75
CA LYS A 31 2.44 2.29 11.51
C LYS A 31 0.94 2.42 11.24
N GLU A 32 0.40 3.64 11.28
CA GLU A 32 -1.01 3.92 10.98
C GLU A 32 -1.37 3.50 9.56
N VAL A 33 -0.52 3.82 8.58
CA VAL A 33 -0.66 3.37 7.19
C VAL A 33 -0.63 1.84 7.09
N MET A 34 0.18 1.16 7.89
CA MET A 34 0.25 -0.31 7.90
C MET A 34 -1.00 -0.95 8.51
N GLU A 35 -1.50 -0.40 9.63
CA GLU A 35 -2.73 -0.88 10.29
C GLU A 35 -3.97 -0.62 9.42
N GLU A 36 -4.07 0.55 8.79
CA GLU A 36 -5.17 0.86 7.87
C GLU A 36 -5.11 0.04 6.57
N GLN A 37 -3.90 -0.24 6.04
CA GLN A 37 -3.75 -1.17 4.92
C GLN A 37 -4.24 -2.57 5.27
N THR A 38 -3.97 -3.06 6.48
CA THR A 38 -4.48 -4.38 6.90
C THR A 38 -6.00 -4.40 7.05
N ALA A 39 -6.62 -3.31 7.53
CA ALA A 39 -8.08 -3.21 7.63
C ALA A 39 -8.75 -3.12 6.24
N PHE A 40 -8.15 -2.39 5.30
CA PHE A 40 -8.64 -2.27 3.91
C PHE A 40 -8.31 -3.51 3.05
N GLU A 41 -7.47 -4.42 3.55
CA GLU A 41 -7.27 -5.73 2.95
C GLU A 41 -8.44 -6.68 3.16
N GLU A 42 -9.20 -6.52 4.24
CA GLU A 42 -10.39 -7.35 4.54
C GLU A 42 -11.61 -6.96 3.68
N GLU A 43 -11.67 -5.74 3.13
CA GLU A 43 -12.79 -5.26 2.30
C GLU A 43 -12.69 -5.64 0.80
N GLU A 44 -11.55 -6.18 0.34
CA GLU A 44 -11.29 -6.47 -1.09
C GLU A 44 -11.82 -7.85 -1.55
N GLU A 45 -12.88 -8.37 -0.91
CA GLU A 45 -13.50 -9.66 -1.24
C GLU A 45 -14.72 -9.54 -2.18
N MET A 46 -14.70 -8.68 -3.20
CA MET A 46 -15.88 -8.53 -4.09
C MET A 46 -15.53 -8.39 -5.59
N SER A 47 -14.88 -9.41 -6.18
CA SER A 47 -15.03 -9.68 -7.63
C SER A 47 -14.76 -11.15 -7.95
N GLU A 48 -15.82 -11.89 -8.29
CA GLU A 48 -15.87 -13.36 -8.35
C GLU A 48 -15.07 -14.02 -9.51
N GLU A 49 -14.39 -13.24 -10.37
CA GLU A 49 -13.67 -13.76 -11.55
C GLU A 49 -12.13 -13.54 -11.51
N GLN A 50 -11.60 -12.91 -10.47
CA GLN A 50 -10.16 -12.65 -10.32
C GLN A 50 -9.63 -13.25 -9.02
N LEU A 51 -8.45 -13.88 -9.06
CA LEU A 51 -7.76 -14.38 -7.86
C LEU A 51 -7.75 -13.29 -6.79
N SER A 52 -8.17 -13.58 -5.56
CA SER A 52 -8.19 -12.60 -4.48
C SER A 52 -6.76 -12.17 -4.10
N SER A 53 -6.62 -11.05 -3.39
CA SER A 53 -5.29 -10.60 -2.95
C SER A 53 -4.66 -11.59 -1.96
N THR A 54 -5.48 -12.29 -1.16
CA THR A 54 -5.05 -13.34 -0.26
C THR A 54 -4.52 -14.55 -1.04
N GLU A 55 -5.27 -15.04 -2.03
CA GLU A 55 -4.83 -16.15 -2.90
C GLU A 55 -3.53 -15.82 -3.67
N LEU A 56 -3.37 -14.58 -4.14
CA LEU A 56 -2.12 -14.14 -4.79
C LEU A 56 -0.92 -14.11 -3.83
N LYS A 57 -1.13 -13.65 -2.59
CA LYS A 57 -0.11 -13.66 -1.54
C LYS A 57 0.28 -15.10 -1.19
N GLU A 58 -0.71 -15.99 -1.04
CA GLU A 58 -0.49 -17.42 -0.79
C GLU A 58 0.30 -18.09 -1.92
N ALA A 59 -0.04 -17.81 -3.19
CA ALA A 59 0.71 -18.32 -4.33
C ALA A 59 2.18 -17.86 -4.31
N CYS A 60 2.42 -16.59 -3.98
CA CYS A 60 3.78 -16.07 -3.81
C CYS A 60 4.51 -16.74 -2.63
N GLN A 61 3.81 -16.98 -1.52
CA GLN A 61 4.39 -17.61 -0.34
C GLN A 61 4.74 -19.09 -0.59
N MET A 62 3.87 -19.83 -1.26
CA MET A 62 4.13 -21.22 -1.68
C MET A 62 5.37 -21.30 -2.56
N TRP A 63 5.55 -20.34 -3.48
CA TRP A 63 6.76 -20.27 -4.29
C TRP A 63 8.03 -20.08 -3.46
N VAL A 64 8.02 -19.15 -2.50
CA VAL A 64 9.17 -18.92 -1.60
C VAL A 64 9.50 -20.18 -0.79
N ASN A 65 8.48 -20.89 -0.30
CA ASN A 65 8.67 -22.14 0.43
C ASN A 65 9.28 -23.22 -0.47
N LEU A 66 8.79 -23.35 -1.71
CA LEU A 66 9.30 -24.32 -2.68
C LEU A 66 10.74 -23.99 -3.10
N GLN A 67 11.05 -22.72 -3.34
CA GLN A 67 12.41 -22.25 -3.63
C GLN A 67 13.36 -22.62 -2.49
N THR A 68 12.94 -22.36 -1.25
CA THR A 68 13.73 -22.67 -0.05
C THR A 68 13.97 -24.18 0.07
N PHE A 69 12.94 -25.00 -0.16
CA PHE A 69 13.05 -26.46 -0.16
C PHE A 69 14.03 -26.96 -1.22
N VAL A 70 13.93 -26.45 -2.46
CA VAL A 70 14.81 -26.79 -3.57
C VAL A 70 16.25 -26.32 -3.34
N GLN A 71 16.46 -25.21 -2.63
CA GLN A 71 17.81 -24.76 -2.28
C GLN A 71 18.44 -25.55 -1.12
N GLN A 72 17.63 -26.02 -0.17
CA GLN A 72 18.08 -26.80 0.98
C GLN A 72 18.35 -28.27 0.64
N GLN A 73 17.64 -28.83 -0.34
CA GLN A 73 17.87 -30.20 -0.78
C GLN A 73 19.20 -30.32 -1.53
N HIS A 74 20.03 -31.27 -1.10
CA HIS A 74 21.21 -31.69 -1.87
C HIS A 74 20.75 -32.49 -3.10
N HIS A 75 20.33 -31.78 -4.14
CA HIS A 75 19.89 -32.39 -5.38
C HIS A 75 21.00 -33.23 -6.01
N THR A 76 20.65 -34.44 -6.45
CA THR A 76 21.54 -35.31 -7.23
C THR A 76 22.00 -34.62 -8.52
N ASP A 77 21.15 -33.75 -9.07
CA ASP A 77 21.49 -32.87 -10.20
C ASP A 77 21.60 -31.41 -9.74
N LYS A 78 22.83 -30.92 -9.70
CA LYS A 78 23.18 -29.56 -9.25
C LYS A 78 22.71 -28.46 -10.22
N ALA A 79 22.34 -28.79 -11.46
CA ALA A 79 21.97 -27.83 -12.48
C ALA A 79 20.45 -27.65 -12.63
N LEU A 80 19.65 -28.65 -12.28
CA LEU A 80 18.18 -28.58 -12.43
C LEU A 80 17.52 -27.63 -11.43
N ALA A 81 17.96 -27.64 -10.17
CA ALA A 81 17.42 -26.78 -9.12
C ALA A 81 17.52 -25.28 -9.42
N PRO A 82 18.71 -24.72 -9.74
CA PRO A 82 18.81 -23.30 -10.07
C PRO A 82 18.07 -22.95 -11.36
N ARG A 83 18.00 -23.87 -12.34
CA ARG A 83 17.25 -23.66 -13.58
C ARG A 83 15.75 -23.54 -13.31
N LEU A 84 15.18 -24.42 -12.48
CA LEU A 84 13.76 -24.38 -12.13
C LEU A 84 13.41 -23.09 -11.37
N VAL A 85 14.23 -22.71 -10.40
CA VAL A 85 14.07 -21.45 -9.66
C VAL A 85 14.10 -20.25 -10.60
N SER A 86 15.10 -20.20 -11.50
CA SER A 86 15.23 -19.11 -12.46
C SER A 86 14.04 -19.00 -13.42
N SER A 87 13.52 -20.12 -13.94
CA SER A 87 12.37 -20.12 -14.83
C SER A 87 11.11 -19.61 -14.14
N PHE A 88 10.84 -20.05 -12.91
CA PHE A 88 9.68 -19.56 -12.17
C PHE A 88 9.79 -18.06 -11.84
N ASP A 89 10.94 -17.60 -11.38
CA ASP A 89 11.14 -16.18 -11.05
C ASP A 89 11.06 -15.27 -12.30
N THR A 90 11.44 -15.77 -13.47
CA THR A 90 11.45 -14.99 -14.73
C THR A 90 10.12 -15.07 -15.49
N ASP A 91 9.49 -16.25 -15.51
CA ASP A 91 8.40 -16.53 -16.43
C ASP A 91 7.04 -16.61 -15.72
N ILE A 92 7.00 -17.19 -14.50
CA ILE A 92 5.74 -17.57 -13.85
C ILE A 92 5.33 -16.57 -12.77
N MET A 93 6.27 -16.11 -11.95
CA MET A 93 5.99 -15.25 -10.81
C MET A 93 5.76 -13.76 -11.12
N PRO A 94 6.33 -13.15 -12.19
CA PRO A 94 6.13 -11.71 -12.44
C PRO A 94 4.67 -11.27 -12.61
N PRO A 95 3.78 -12.01 -13.30
CA PRO A 95 2.35 -11.67 -13.37
C PRO A 95 1.70 -11.56 -11.98
N PHE A 96 1.95 -12.52 -11.09
CA PHE A 96 1.39 -12.54 -9.73
C PHE A 96 1.89 -11.35 -8.90
N ARG A 97 3.21 -11.11 -8.92
CA ARG A 97 3.82 -9.97 -8.22
C ARG A 97 3.35 -8.63 -8.80
N GLY A 98 3.12 -8.58 -10.11
CA GLY A 98 2.58 -7.41 -10.81
C GLY A 98 1.15 -7.09 -10.38
N MET A 99 0.28 -8.11 -10.28
CA MET A 99 -1.09 -7.95 -9.79
C MET A 99 -1.11 -7.42 -8.35
N LEU A 100 -0.30 -7.99 -7.45
CA LEU A 100 -0.19 -7.51 -6.07
C LEU A 100 0.26 -6.05 -6.00
N LYS A 101 1.30 -5.66 -6.75
CA LYS A 101 1.77 -4.27 -6.81
C LYS A 101 0.70 -3.33 -7.35
N ARG A 102 -0.09 -3.76 -8.33
CA ARG A 102 -1.17 -2.94 -8.91
C ARG A 102 -2.26 -2.69 -7.89
N ARG A 103 -2.72 -3.74 -7.19
CA ARG A 103 -3.75 -3.64 -6.14
C ARG A 103 -3.29 -2.77 -4.99
N GLN A 104 -2.04 -2.93 -4.55
CA GLN A 104 -1.45 -2.05 -3.53
C GLN A 104 -1.55 -0.57 -3.92
N ARG A 105 -1.18 -0.23 -5.16
CA ARG A 105 -1.26 1.16 -5.65
C ARG A 105 -2.69 1.68 -5.73
N GLN A 106 -3.63 0.83 -6.14
CA GLN A 106 -5.04 1.19 -6.18
C GLN A 106 -5.57 1.52 -4.78
N LYS A 107 -5.27 0.67 -3.79
CA LYS A 107 -5.63 0.91 -2.39
C LYS A 107 -5.01 2.20 -1.85
N THR A 108 -3.72 2.43 -2.09
CA THR A 108 -3.07 3.68 -1.69
C THR A 108 -3.73 4.91 -2.30
N MET A 109 -4.13 4.83 -3.57
CA MET A 109 -4.84 5.91 -4.25
C MET A 109 -6.24 6.13 -3.67
N GLU A 110 -7.02 5.07 -3.48
CA GLU A 110 -8.37 5.14 -2.91
C GLU A 110 -8.35 5.73 -1.49
N TRP A 111 -7.40 5.31 -0.67
CA TRP A 111 -7.15 5.89 0.66
C TRP A 111 -6.85 7.39 0.59
N PHE A 112 -5.94 7.80 -0.32
CA PHE A 112 -5.59 9.21 -0.49
C PHE A 112 -6.81 10.06 -0.88
N LEU A 113 -7.59 9.59 -1.85
CA LEU A 113 -8.82 10.25 -2.29
C LEU A 113 -9.86 10.34 -1.16
N GLN A 114 -9.99 9.29 -0.35
CA GLN A 114 -10.92 9.28 0.77
C GLN A 114 -10.48 10.21 1.92
N LYS A 115 -9.18 10.29 2.19
CA LYS A 115 -8.61 11.24 3.16
C LYS A 115 -8.86 12.69 2.73
N GLN A 116 -8.64 13.00 1.45
CA GLN A 116 -8.92 14.33 0.90
C GLN A 116 -10.42 14.69 1.01
N ALA A 117 -11.32 13.75 0.71
CA ALA A 117 -12.76 13.94 0.86
C ALA A 117 -13.23 14.14 2.31
N ARG A 118 -12.48 13.66 3.31
CA ARG A 118 -12.74 13.94 4.74
C ARG A 118 -12.30 15.36 5.11
N HIS A 119 -11.17 15.82 4.59
CA HIS A 119 -10.64 17.16 4.83
C HIS A 119 -11.52 18.27 4.22
N GLU A 120 -12.17 18.01 3.07
CA GLU A 120 -13.16 18.94 2.49
C GLU A 120 -14.51 18.95 3.24
N LYS A 121 -14.77 17.96 4.09
CA LYS A 121 -16.04 17.78 4.82
C LYS A 121 -16.02 18.27 6.27
N GLU A 122 -14.94 18.89 6.75
CA GLU A 122 -14.98 19.71 7.96
C GLU A 122 -15.34 21.16 7.59
N PRO A 123 -16.62 21.56 7.59
CA PRO A 123 -16.94 22.97 7.71
C PRO A 123 -16.64 23.38 9.15
N ALA A 124 -15.90 24.48 9.28
CA ALA A 124 -15.67 25.22 10.50
C ALA A 124 -16.86 25.08 11.47
N CYS A 125 -16.63 24.43 12.62
CA CYS A 125 -17.51 24.56 13.76
C CYS A 125 -17.42 26.03 14.18
N VAL A 126 -18.41 26.79 13.70
CA VAL A 126 -18.61 28.20 13.98
C VAL A 126 -18.67 28.36 15.49
N SER A 127 -17.62 28.96 16.06
CA SER A 127 -17.70 29.58 17.38
C SER A 127 -18.75 30.69 17.31
N ALA A 128 -19.94 30.39 17.82
CA ALA A 128 -20.99 31.37 18.06
C ALA A 128 -21.78 30.96 19.31
N ALA A 129 -21.47 31.59 20.45
CA ALA A 129 -22.46 32.32 21.26
C ALA A 129 -21.79 32.90 22.52
N GLN A 130 -21.76 34.24 22.51
CA GLN A 130 -21.96 35.22 23.59
C GLN A 130 -21.99 34.74 25.04
#